data_AF-A0A7W4EU02-F1
#
_entry.id   AF-A0A7W4EU02-F1
#
_cell.length_a   1.000
_cell.length_b   1.000
_cell.length_c   1.000
_cell.angle_alpha   90.00
_cell.angle_beta   90.00
_cell.angle_gamma   90.00
#
_symmetry.space_group_name_H-M   'P 1'
#
loop_
_entity.id
_entity.type
_entity.pdbx_description
1 polymer ?
#
loop_
_entity_poly.entity_id
_entity_poly.type
_entity_poly.pdbx_seq_one_letter_code
_entity_poly.pdbx_strand_id
1 'polypeptide(L)'
;MTKEKKDFLRTPLRTIAADRPFFAALIGVFVVGIIYMLVMGFTLQVRDVQVYVRYTAFGEAHFYKSYWYYLLSFVLFGALVMVVHIGLMVKLYSLQRRQTALFVGAAAVLVLLVAASYGLAVMHLAYR
;
A
#
# COMPACT_ATOMS: atom_id res chain seq x y z
N MET A 1 29.11 -8.98 -8.93
CA MET A 1 28.08 -9.69 -8.13
C MET A 1 28.30 -11.19 -8.32
N THR A 2 28.90 -11.85 -7.33
CA THR A 2 29.47 -13.21 -7.42
C THR A 2 28.40 -14.31 -7.49
N LYS A 3 28.73 -15.42 -8.18
CA LYS A 3 27.87 -16.57 -8.51
C LYS A 3 27.08 -17.10 -7.31
N GLU A 4 27.67 -17.12 -6.11
CA GLU A 4 27.05 -17.59 -4.87
C GLU A 4 25.77 -16.85 -4.46
N LYS A 5 25.73 -15.50 -4.57
CA LYS A 5 24.50 -14.74 -4.24
C LYS A 5 23.35 -15.10 -5.18
N LYS A 6 23.67 -15.46 -6.43
CA LYS A 6 22.67 -15.83 -7.43
C LYS A 6 22.05 -17.19 -7.09
N ASP A 7 22.84 -18.13 -6.60
CA ASP A 7 22.37 -19.48 -6.24
C ASP A 7 21.59 -19.48 -4.91
N PHE A 8 21.97 -18.63 -3.96
CA PHE A 8 21.22 -18.40 -2.71
C PHE A 8 19.81 -17.82 -2.94
N LEU A 9 19.62 -16.97 -3.96
CA LEU A 9 18.30 -16.41 -4.30
C LEU A 9 17.45 -17.35 -5.18
N ARG A 10 18.08 -18.21 -5.98
CA ARG A 10 17.40 -19.10 -6.94
C ARG A 10 16.76 -20.32 -6.28
N THR A 11 17.33 -20.84 -5.20
CA THR A 11 16.81 -22.00 -4.47
C THR A 11 15.48 -21.72 -3.71
N PRO A 12 15.33 -20.60 -2.98
CA PRO A 12 14.05 -20.23 -2.34
C PRO A 12 12.96 -19.88 -3.37
N LEU A 13 13.29 -19.19 -4.45
CA LEU A 13 12.29 -18.83 -5.47
C LEU A 13 11.70 -20.05 -6.18
N ARG A 14 12.52 -21.06 -6.47
CA ARG A 14 12.06 -22.32 -7.08
C ARG A 14 11.19 -23.15 -6.14
N THR A 15 11.51 -23.17 -4.84
CA THR A 15 10.70 -23.89 -3.83
C THR A 15 9.39 -23.18 -3.53
N ILE A 16 9.36 -21.84 -3.56
CA ILE A 16 8.12 -21.05 -3.49
C ILE A 16 7.24 -21.29 -4.71
N ALA A 17 7.81 -21.29 -5.92
CA ALA A 17 7.05 -21.52 -7.16
C ALA A 17 6.47 -22.93 -7.26
N ALA A 18 7.07 -23.92 -6.60
CA ALA A 18 6.55 -25.27 -6.51
C ALA A 18 5.29 -25.38 -5.62
N ASP A 19 5.19 -24.55 -4.58
CA ASP A 19 3.98 -24.41 -3.76
C ASP A 19 2.98 -23.46 -4.46
N ARG A 20 2.26 -24.02 -5.43
CA ARG A 20 1.25 -23.30 -6.25
C ARG A 20 0.28 -22.45 -5.42
N PRO A 21 -0.34 -22.94 -4.32
CA PRO A 21 -1.26 -22.12 -3.54
C PRO A 21 -0.57 -20.98 -2.78
N PHE A 22 0.63 -21.19 -2.23
CA PHE A 22 1.37 -20.09 -1.60
C PHE A 22 1.80 -19.03 -2.61
N PHE A 23 2.30 -19.47 -3.76
CA PHE A 23 2.68 -18.57 -4.86
C PHE A 23 1.48 -17.77 -5.38
N ALA A 24 0.31 -18.40 -5.52
CA ALA A 24 -0.93 -17.72 -5.89
C ALA A 24 -1.33 -16.65 -4.86
N ALA A 25 -1.20 -16.94 -3.56
CA ALA A 25 -1.46 -15.94 -2.51
C ALA A 25 -0.48 -14.75 -2.59
N LEU A 26 0.80 -15.01 -2.87
CA LEU A 26 1.82 -13.97 -3.02
C LEU A 26 1.53 -13.06 -4.22
N ILE A 27 1.16 -13.65 -5.37
CA ILE A 27 0.68 -12.90 -6.53
C ILE A 27 -0.60 -12.13 -6.19
N GLY A 28 -1.53 -12.73 -5.46
CA GLY A 28 -2.76 -12.09 -5.03
C GLY A 28 -2.51 -10.80 -4.26
N VAL A 29 -1.61 -10.83 -3.26
CA VAL A 29 -1.22 -9.63 -2.50
C VAL A 29 -0.57 -8.58 -3.40
N PHE A 30 0.29 -8.99 -4.32
CA PHE A 30 0.90 -8.08 -5.30
C PHE A 30 -0.15 -7.40 -6.17
N VAL A 31 -1.06 -8.17 -6.78
CA VAL A 31 -2.12 -7.64 -7.65
C VAL A 31 -3.06 -6.71 -6.88
N VAL A 32 -3.50 -7.09 -5.68
CA VAL A 32 -4.36 -6.24 -4.84
C VAL A 32 -3.64 -4.94 -4.46
N GLY A 33 -2.35 -4.99 -4.13
CA GLY A 33 -1.54 -3.80 -3.86
C GLY A 33 -1.44 -2.87 -5.07
N ILE A 34 -1.22 -3.41 -6.26
CA ILE A 34 -1.21 -2.64 -7.52
C ILE A 34 -2.57 -2.00 -7.79
N ILE A 35 -3.67 -2.76 -7.68
CA ILE A 35 -5.03 -2.23 -7.86
C ILE A 35 -5.29 -1.09 -6.88
N TYR A 36 -4.97 -1.27 -5.59
CA TYR A 36 -5.11 -0.23 -4.58
C TYR A 36 -4.37 1.05 -4.99
N MET A 37 -3.09 0.94 -5.40
CA MET A 37 -2.29 2.09 -5.78
C MET A 37 -2.85 2.82 -7.00
N LEU A 38 -3.34 2.07 -8.00
CA LEU A 38 -3.99 2.65 -9.17
C LEU A 38 -5.28 3.36 -8.80
N VAL A 39 -6.12 2.75 -7.96
CA VAL A 39 -7.37 3.38 -7.49
C VAL A 39 -7.08 4.67 -6.74
N MET A 40 -6.14 4.67 -5.79
CA MET A 40 -5.77 5.89 -5.06
C MET A 40 -5.15 6.94 -6.00
N GLY A 41 -4.24 6.52 -6.88
CA GLY A 41 -3.50 7.41 -7.78
C GLY A 41 -4.39 8.09 -8.81
N PHE A 42 -5.34 7.36 -9.41
CA PHE A 42 -6.28 7.93 -10.38
C PHE A 42 -7.45 8.69 -9.74
N THR A 43 -7.74 8.43 -8.45
CA THR A 43 -8.73 9.23 -7.71
C THR A 43 -8.13 10.57 -7.29
N LEU A 44 -6.79 10.70 -7.26
CA LEU A 44 -6.13 11.93 -6.88
C LEU A 44 -6.42 13.06 -7.89
N GLN A 45 -6.95 14.20 -7.43
CA GLN A 45 -7.13 15.40 -8.24
C GLN A 45 -6.08 16.45 -7.87
N VAL A 46 -5.38 16.95 -8.88
CA VAL A 46 -4.43 18.06 -8.74
C VAL A 46 -5.23 19.36 -8.72
N ARG A 47 -5.75 19.71 -7.54
CA ARG A 47 -6.44 20.98 -7.31
C ARG A 47 -5.91 21.58 -6.02
N ASP A 48 -5.42 22.81 -6.12
CA ASP A 48 -5.18 23.61 -4.94
C ASP A 48 -6.54 24.01 -4.36
N VAL A 49 -6.82 23.59 -3.13
CA VAL A 49 -8.10 23.92 -2.52
C VAL A 49 -8.12 25.41 -2.22
N GLN A 50 -9.01 26.13 -2.91
CA GLN A 50 -9.28 27.53 -2.63
C GLN A 50 -9.95 27.64 -1.24
N VAL A 51 -9.43 28.52 -0.40
CA VAL A 51 -9.72 28.56 1.03
C VAL A 51 -10.99 29.37 1.32
N TYR A 52 -11.83 28.87 2.23
CA TYR A 52 -12.87 29.69 2.86
C TYR A 52 -12.22 30.67 3.84
N VAL A 53 -12.31 31.96 3.54
CA VAL A 53 -11.76 33.02 4.39
C VAL A 53 -12.70 33.25 5.58
N ARG A 54 -12.23 32.99 6.80
CA ARG A 54 -12.92 33.45 8.02
C ARG A 54 -12.18 34.67 8.57
N TYR A 55 -12.78 35.84 8.41
CA TYR A 55 -12.31 37.05 9.06
C TYR A 55 -12.68 36.98 10.56
N THR A 56 -11.68 36.94 11.44
CA THR A 56 -11.88 37.15 12.87
C THR A 56 -11.80 38.65 13.19
N ALA A 57 -12.27 39.06 14.36
CA ALA A 57 -12.28 40.48 14.78
C ALA A 57 -10.87 41.13 14.81
N PHE A 58 -9.79 40.34 14.71
CA PHE A 58 -8.40 40.78 14.68
C PHE A 58 -7.69 40.55 13.33
N GLY A 59 -8.42 40.17 12.28
CA GLY A 59 -7.88 40.12 10.91
C GLY A 59 -6.94 38.93 10.58
N GLU A 60 -6.68 38.01 11.51
CA GLU A 60 -5.87 36.83 11.21
C GLU A 60 -6.70 35.80 10.42
N ALA A 61 -6.35 35.65 9.13
CA ALA A 61 -6.86 34.60 8.27
C ALA A 61 -6.15 33.28 8.59
N HIS A 62 -6.88 32.31 9.13
CA HIS A 62 -6.37 30.95 9.33
C HIS A 62 -6.75 30.05 8.16
N PHE A 63 -5.75 29.63 7.38
CA PHE A 63 -5.89 28.72 6.26
C PHE A 63 -5.52 27.30 6.71
N TYR A 64 -6.49 26.38 6.83
CA TYR A 64 -6.21 24.97 7.17
C TYR A 64 -6.84 24.01 6.16
N LYS A 65 -6.18 23.82 5.01
CA LYS A 65 -6.31 22.61 4.18
C LYS A 65 -4.93 22.26 3.63
N SER A 66 -4.51 21.02 3.84
CA SER A 66 -3.21 20.51 3.36
C SER A 66 -3.20 20.45 1.83
N TYR A 67 -2.01 20.63 1.23
CA TYR A 67 -1.83 20.54 -0.22
C TYR A 67 -2.21 19.17 -0.78
N TRP A 68 -2.62 19.14 -2.05
CA TRP A 68 -3.02 17.92 -2.76
C TRP A 68 -1.92 16.84 -2.76
N TYR A 69 -0.64 17.22 -2.75
CA TYR A 69 0.46 16.27 -2.77
C TYR A 69 0.54 15.41 -1.50
N TYR A 70 -0.05 15.83 -0.38
CA TYR A 70 -0.17 14.98 0.80
C TYR A 70 -1.03 13.74 0.52
N LEU A 71 -1.95 13.79 -0.46
CA LEU A 71 -2.75 12.64 -0.86
C LEU A 71 -1.91 11.56 -1.55
N LEU A 72 -0.69 11.87 -2.05
CA LEU A 72 0.25 10.86 -2.56
C LEU A 72 0.71 9.89 -1.47
N SER A 73 0.63 10.29 -0.19
CA SER A 73 0.92 9.39 0.93
C SER A 73 0.02 8.15 0.95
N PHE A 74 -1.23 8.26 0.48
CA PHE A 74 -2.14 7.11 0.37
C PHE A 74 -1.65 6.09 -0.66
N VAL A 75 -1.08 6.55 -1.79
CA VAL A 75 -0.48 5.68 -2.80
C VAL A 75 0.78 5.01 -2.25
N LEU A 76 1.67 5.79 -1.63
CA LEU A 76 2.90 5.30 -1.01
C LEU A 76 2.63 4.29 0.12
N PHE A 77 1.58 4.50 0.90
CA PHE A 77 1.14 3.55 1.92
C PHE A 77 0.82 2.18 1.30
N GLY A 78 0.12 2.14 0.17
CA GLY A 78 -0.16 0.90 -0.55
C GLY A 78 1.12 0.17 -0.98
N ALA A 79 2.08 0.91 -1.53
CA ALA A 79 3.39 0.36 -1.91
C ALA A 79 4.12 -0.24 -0.71
N LEU A 80 4.13 0.48 0.43
CA LEU A 80 4.78 0.03 1.66
C LEU A 80 4.13 -1.24 2.21
N VAL A 81 2.79 -1.26 2.32
CA VAL A 81 2.04 -2.43 2.78
C VAL A 81 2.34 -3.64 1.88
N MET A 82 2.28 -3.47 0.56
CA MET A 82 2.56 -4.55 -0.40
C MET A 82 3.97 -5.11 -0.24
N VAL A 83 5.00 -4.25 -0.25
CA VAL A 83 6.41 -4.68 -0.17
C VAL A 83 6.72 -5.35 1.16
N VAL A 84 6.28 -4.75 2.27
CA VAL A 84 6.54 -5.29 3.61
C VAL A 84 5.86 -6.64 3.79
N HIS A 85 4.59 -6.77 3.41
CA HIS A 85 3.87 -8.04 3.59
C HIS A 85 4.41 -9.14 2.68
N ILE A 86 4.73 -8.85 1.40
CA ILE A 86 5.39 -9.83 0.53
C ILE A 86 6.74 -10.26 1.11
N GLY A 87 7.54 -9.32 1.60
CA GLY A 87 8.83 -9.60 2.24
C GLY A 87 8.67 -10.51 3.47
N LEU A 88 7.68 -10.22 4.32
CA LEU A 88 7.35 -11.05 5.49
C LEU A 88 6.83 -12.43 5.10
N MET A 89 5.97 -12.53 4.07
CA MET A 89 5.48 -13.81 3.55
C MET A 89 6.63 -14.70 3.11
N VAL A 90 7.55 -14.17 2.29
CA VAL A 90 8.72 -14.91 1.81
C VAL A 90 9.62 -15.33 2.98
N LYS A 91 9.89 -14.41 3.92
CA LYS A 91 10.72 -14.68 5.10
C LYS A 91 10.10 -15.75 6.02
N LEU A 92 8.80 -15.71 6.27
CA LEU A 92 8.13 -16.70 7.11
C LEU A 92 8.04 -18.06 6.41
N TYR A 93 7.85 -18.07 5.10
CA TYR A 93 7.87 -19.29 4.30
C TYR A 93 9.25 -19.96 4.35
N SER A 94 10.35 -19.20 4.26
CA SER A 94 11.70 -19.78 4.37
C SER A 94 12.02 -20.35 5.76
N LEU A 95 11.34 -19.87 6.81
CA LEU A 95 11.39 -20.42 8.16
C LEU A 95 10.42 -21.61 8.36
N GLN A 96 9.87 -22.17 7.27
CA GLN A 96 8.88 -23.26 7.28
C GLN A 96 7.57 -22.91 8.02
N ARG A 97 7.28 -21.61 8.23
CA ARG A 97 6.05 -21.10 8.88
C ARG A 97 5.01 -20.71 7.83
N ARG A 98 4.66 -21.65 6.94
CA ARG A 98 3.76 -21.41 5.79
C ARG A 98 2.40 -20.82 6.19
N GLN A 99 1.74 -21.36 7.21
CA GLN A 99 0.43 -20.87 7.65
C GLN A 99 0.48 -19.43 8.15
N THR A 100 1.53 -19.09 8.93
CA THR A 100 1.76 -17.72 9.39
C THR A 100 2.06 -16.78 8.22
N ALA A 101 2.81 -17.23 7.23
CA ALA A 101 3.03 -16.46 6.01
C ALA A 101 1.72 -16.16 5.27
N LEU A 102 0.84 -17.16 5.11
CA LEU A 102 -0.49 -16.96 4.50
C LEU A 102 -1.37 -16.01 5.30
N PHE A 103 -1.35 -16.10 6.63
CA PHE A 103 -2.07 -15.16 7.50
C PHE A 103 -1.57 -13.72 7.32
N VAL A 104 -0.25 -13.51 7.21
CA VAL A 104 0.32 -12.20 6.90
C VAL A 104 -0.16 -11.70 5.54
N GLY A 105 -0.22 -12.57 4.53
CA GLY A 105 -0.79 -12.20 3.22
C GLY A 105 -2.27 -11.79 3.30
N ALA A 106 -3.09 -12.53 4.05
CA ALA A 106 -4.50 -12.19 4.26
C ALA A 106 -4.66 -10.86 5.03
N ALA A 107 -3.82 -10.62 6.04
CA ALA A 107 -3.78 -9.36 6.78
C ALA A 107 -3.44 -8.18 5.86
N ALA A 108 -2.53 -8.36 4.90
CA ALA A 108 -2.21 -7.34 3.91
C ALA A 108 -3.46 -6.92 3.11
N VAL A 109 -4.24 -7.90 2.64
CA VAL A 109 -5.48 -7.64 1.90
C VAL A 109 -6.48 -6.88 2.77
N LEU A 110 -6.68 -7.30 4.02
CA LEU A 110 -7.57 -6.62 4.95
C LEU A 110 -7.15 -5.16 5.21
N VAL A 111 -5.87 -4.93 5.47
CA VAL A 111 -5.32 -3.59 5.68
C VAL A 111 -5.54 -2.71 4.45
N LEU A 112 -5.30 -3.23 3.25
CA LEU A 112 -5.51 -2.49 2.01
C LEU A 112 -7.01 -2.17 1.77
N LEU A 113 -7.92 -3.07 2.12
CA LEU A 113 -9.36 -2.81 2.02
C LEU A 113 -9.81 -1.70 2.97
N VAL A 114 -9.38 -1.76 4.24
CA VAL A 114 -9.66 -0.70 5.23
C VAL A 114 -9.06 0.62 4.78
N ALA A 115 -7.80 0.62 4.35
CA ALA A 115 -7.12 1.80 3.85
C ALA A 115 -7.80 2.38 2.61
N ALA A 116 -8.29 1.54 1.69
CA ALA A 116 -9.02 2.00 0.50
C ALA A 116 -10.33 2.69 0.89
N SER A 117 -11.09 2.07 1.81
CA SER A 117 -12.35 2.65 2.30
C SER A 117 -12.13 4.03 2.92
N TYR A 118 -11.11 4.16 3.75
CA TYR A 118 -10.75 5.41 4.41
C TYR A 118 -10.19 6.45 3.42
N GLY A 119 -9.24 6.06 2.58
CA GLY A 119 -8.61 6.93 1.58
C GLY A 119 -9.63 7.50 0.58
N LEU A 120 -10.54 6.66 0.08
CA LEU A 120 -11.62 7.11 -0.80
C LEU A 120 -12.58 8.07 -0.10
N ALA A 121 -12.93 7.82 1.16
CA ALA A 121 -13.78 8.74 1.94
C ALA A 121 -13.11 10.11 2.13
N VAL A 122 -11.80 10.12 2.45
CA VAL A 122 -11.01 11.36 2.58
C VAL A 122 -10.96 12.11 1.24
N MET A 123 -10.65 11.42 0.14
CA MET A 123 -10.60 12.05 -1.19
C MET A 123 -11.96 12.58 -1.63
N HIS A 124 -13.05 11.85 -1.37
CA HIS A 124 -14.39 12.32 -1.67
C HIS A 124 -14.74 13.62 -0.92
N LEU A 125 -14.35 13.72 0.36
CA LEU A 125 -14.53 14.94 1.14
C LEU A 125 -13.62 16.08 0.68
N ALA A 126 -12.40 15.74 0.23
CA ALA A 126 -11.43 16.74 -0.22
C ALA A 126 -11.87 17.47 -1.50
N TYR A 127 -12.57 16.77 -2.40
CA TYR A 127 -13.04 17.30 -3.70
C TYR A 127 -14.48 17.81 -3.73
N ARG A 128 -15.22 17.70 -2.61
CA ARG A 128 -16.43 18.52 -2.41
C ARG A 128 -16.03 19.95 -2.05
#